data_AF-A0A366SAV3-F1
#
_entry.id   AF-A0A366SAV3-F1
#
_cell.length_a   1.000
_cell.length_b   1.000
_cell.length_c   1.000
_cell.angle_alpha   90.00
_cell.angle_beta   90.00
_cell.angle_gamma   90.00
#
_symmetry.space_group_name_H-M   'P 1'
#
loop_
_entity.id
_entity.type
_entity.pdbx_description
1 polymer ?
#
loop_
_entity_poly.entity_id
_entity_poly.type
_entity_poly.pdbx_seq_one_letter_code
_entity_poly.pdbx_strand_id
1 'polypeptide(L)'
;MMRRYIVRLEKQALARESQPNVVRVSTEVRKVADDLRQYTCDAMAGQEIYSNRKALEKATQMIRNSDTIFTACIGAGIGLRRSEEFDTVIVDEASQHTEPTSLVPLVKGCSRAILVGDHVQLRPTVNPTALTLDFDVSLFERLYTNAKLKGYQGVSTLMLDTQYRMHPKLCEFPSKEFYDGNLKSGIRMSGQKSKENRGQAELCAHICKLLATSPTKINTGHSIVVLTPYTRQAEALKRMLPSISQKIEALSIDGFQGCEADIIIFVTVRCNTHCEIGFLKDMRRVNVALTRARSALIVIGNRTTLTGGPADEESSKMWQRLLRALTEVKLEVPVSAKGDKKK
;
A
#
# COMPACT_ATOMS: atom_id res chain seq x y z
N MET A 1 -1.86 -10.19 -4.27
CA MET A 1 -0.94 -11.29 -4.67
C MET A 1 -1.65 -12.37 -5.51
N MET A 2 -2.57 -13.16 -4.96
CA MET A 2 -3.23 -14.30 -5.65
C MET A 2 -3.79 -14.02 -7.05
N ARG A 3 -4.55 -12.94 -7.26
CA ARG A 3 -5.05 -12.55 -8.60
C ARG A 3 -3.94 -12.46 -9.65
N ARG A 4 -2.82 -11.81 -9.30
CA ARG A 4 -1.68 -11.63 -10.21
C ARG A 4 -0.99 -12.96 -10.49
N TYR A 5 -0.96 -13.86 -9.51
CA TYR A 5 -0.41 -15.21 -9.68
C TYR A 5 -1.24 -16.01 -10.69
N ILE A 6 -2.56 -16.09 -10.50
CA ILE A 6 -3.48 -16.80 -11.41
C ILE A 6 -3.36 -16.26 -12.85
N VAL A 7 -3.44 -14.94 -13.03
CA VAL A 7 -3.30 -14.31 -14.36
C VAL A 7 -1.95 -14.61 -15.01
N ARG A 8 -0.88 -14.82 -14.23
CA ARG A 8 0.43 -15.18 -14.76
C ARG A 8 0.51 -16.67 -15.12
N LEU A 9 -0.07 -17.55 -14.31
CA LEU A 9 -0.19 -18.97 -14.64
C LEU A 9 -0.89 -19.16 -15.98
N GLU A 10 -2.00 -18.44 -16.18
CA GLU A 10 -2.75 -18.42 -17.43
C GLU A 10 -1.97 -17.84 -18.61
N LYS A 11 -0.82 -17.19 -18.42
CA LYS A 11 -0.03 -16.60 -19.52
C LYS A 11 1.26 -17.36 -19.82
N GLN A 12 1.76 -18.13 -18.86
CA GLN A 12 3.01 -18.88 -19.02
C GLN A 12 2.74 -20.27 -19.60
N ALA A 13 3.39 -20.59 -20.73
CA ALA A 13 3.20 -21.86 -21.44
C ALA A 13 3.42 -23.08 -20.55
N LEU A 14 4.55 -23.11 -19.81
CA LEU A 14 4.88 -24.21 -18.89
C LEU A 14 3.87 -24.36 -17.75
N ALA A 15 3.36 -23.25 -17.22
CA ALA A 15 2.37 -23.28 -16.15
C ALA A 15 0.98 -23.73 -16.63
N ARG A 16 0.63 -23.44 -17.90
CA ARG A 16 -0.60 -23.95 -18.53
C ARG A 16 -0.57 -25.45 -18.73
N GLU A 17 0.60 -26.01 -19.01
CA GLU A 17 0.79 -27.46 -19.14
C GLU A 17 0.69 -28.16 -17.77
N SER A 18 1.26 -27.56 -16.71
CA SER A 18 1.24 -28.14 -15.37
C SER A 18 -0.06 -27.93 -14.60
N GLN A 19 -0.87 -26.91 -14.96
CA GLN A 19 -2.14 -26.53 -14.31
C GLN A 19 -2.10 -26.64 -12.76
N PRO A 20 -1.23 -25.88 -12.08
CA PRO A 20 -1.02 -26.08 -10.66
C PRO A 20 -2.31 -25.86 -9.87
N ASN A 21 -2.60 -26.76 -8.94
CA ASN A 21 -3.77 -26.73 -8.10
C ASN A 21 -3.61 -25.67 -7.01
N VAL A 22 -4.31 -24.55 -7.18
CA VAL A 22 -4.25 -23.39 -6.29
C VAL A 22 -5.43 -23.37 -5.34
N VAL A 23 -5.16 -23.34 -4.04
CA VAL A 23 -6.19 -23.27 -3.00
C VAL A 23 -6.00 -22.02 -2.14
N ARG A 24 -7.11 -21.36 -1.81
CA ARG A 24 -7.17 -20.29 -0.81
C ARG A 24 -7.83 -20.80 0.46
N VAL A 25 -7.11 -20.74 1.57
CA VAL A 25 -7.67 -21.12 2.87
C VAL A 25 -7.80 -19.86 3.72
N SER A 26 -9.04 -19.49 4.06
CA SER A 26 -9.38 -18.32 4.87
C SER A 26 -10.15 -18.76 6.11
N THR A 27 -9.95 -18.09 7.23
CA THR A 27 -10.83 -18.23 8.41
C THR A 27 -12.14 -17.47 8.26
N GLU A 28 -12.14 -16.42 7.42
CA GLU A 28 -13.31 -15.59 7.17
C GLU A 28 -13.55 -15.52 5.66
N VAL A 29 -14.38 -16.41 5.14
CA VAL A 29 -14.70 -16.49 3.70
C VAL A 29 -15.39 -15.20 3.21
N ARG A 30 -16.17 -14.53 4.08
CA ARG A 30 -16.85 -13.27 3.76
C ARG A 30 -15.89 -12.13 3.43
N LYS A 31 -14.66 -12.15 3.98
CA LYS A 31 -13.60 -11.18 3.68
C LYS A 31 -12.82 -11.51 2.41
N VAL A 32 -13.10 -12.66 1.77
CA VAL A 32 -12.51 -13.01 0.48
C VAL A 32 -13.29 -12.30 -0.62
N ALA A 33 -12.55 -11.60 -1.48
CA ALA A 33 -13.12 -10.93 -2.64
C ALA A 33 -13.83 -11.92 -3.57
N ASP A 34 -14.94 -11.48 -4.16
CA ASP A 34 -15.89 -12.34 -4.88
C ASP A 34 -15.22 -13.19 -5.97
N ASP A 35 -14.33 -12.59 -6.76
CA ASP A 35 -13.58 -13.24 -7.85
C ASP A 35 -12.61 -14.34 -7.36
N LEU A 36 -12.20 -14.28 -6.09
CA LEU A 36 -11.32 -15.25 -5.46
C LEU A 36 -12.06 -16.31 -4.65
N ARG A 37 -13.38 -16.17 -4.42
CA ARG A 37 -14.15 -17.13 -3.62
C ARG A 37 -14.17 -18.52 -4.23
N GLN A 38 -14.15 -18.63 -5.56
CA GLN A 38 -14.10 -19.92 -6.27
C GLN A 38 -12.88 -20.77 -5.90
N TYR A 39 -11.79 -20.17 -5.41
CA TYR A 39 -10.59 -20.88 -4.96
C TYR A 39 -10.62 -21.24 -3.47
N THR A 40 -11.70 -20.90 -2.75
CA THR A 40 -11.81 -21.25 -1.33
C THR A 40 -12.18 -22.72 -1.15
N CYS A 41 -11.68 -23.33 -0.08
CA CYS A 41 -12.01 -24.73 0.24
C CYS A 41 -13.53 -24.97 0.28
N ASP A 42 -14.34 -24.05 0.85
CA ASP A 42 -15.80 -24.17 0.89
C ASP A 42 -16.42 -24.19 -0.52
N ALA A 43 -16.01 -23.26 -1.39
CA ALA A 43 -16.54 -23.17 -2.74
C ALA A 43 -16.15 -24.38 -3.59
N MET A 44 -14.89 -24.81 -3.51
CA MET A 44 -14.42 -25.98 -4.26
C MET A 44 -14.97 -27.30 -3.70
N ALA A 45 -15.25 -27.38 -2.39
CA ALA A 45 -15.91 -28.53 -1.79
C ALA A 45 -17.40 -28.60 -2.15
N GLY A 46 -18.02 -27.46 -2.49
CA GLY A 46 -19.45 -27.32 -2.80
C GLY A 46 -20.34 -27.26 -1.55
N GLN A 47 -19.75 -27.14 -0.36
CA GLN A 47 -20.43 -27.15 0.94
C GLN A 47 -19.54 -26.51 2.00
N GLU A 48 -20.12 -26.06 3.12
CA GLU A 48 -19.37 -25.53 4.26
C GLU A 48 -18.48 -26.62 4.87
N ILE A 49 -17.19 -26.31 5.05
CA ILE A 49 -16.14 -27.28 5.44
C ILE A 49 -16.44 -27.95 6.78
N TYR A 50 -17.04 -27.20 7.72
CA TYR A 50 -17.32 -27.67 9.08
C TYR A 50 -18.73 -28.24 9.24
N SER A 51 -19.50 -28.37 8.16
CA SER A 51 -20.87 -28.90 8.21
C SER A 51 -20.93 -30.37 8.58
N ASN A 52 -19.95 -31.18 8.16
CA ASN A 52 -19.89 -32.61 8.47
C ASN A 52 -18.46 -33.18 8.29
N ARG A 53 -18.23 -34.39 8.83
CA ARG A 53 -16.92 -35.07 8.76
C ARG A 53 -16.42 -35.30 7.32
N LYS A 54 -17.32 -35.66 6.39
CA LYS A 54 -16.94 -35.90 4.99
C LYS A 54 -16.48 -34.60 4.29
N ALA A 55 -17.11 -33.47 4.61
CA ALA A 55 -16.71 -32.16 4.11
C ALA A 55 -15.30 -31.79 4.58
N LEU A 56 -15.02 -32.03 5.86
CA LEU A 56 -13.71 -31.77 6.47
C LEU A 56 -12.62 -32.66 5.86
N GLU A 57 -12.90 -33.95 5.67
CA GLU A 57 -11.97 -34.90 5.02
C GLU A 57 -11.68 -34.49 3.58
N LYS A 58 -12.71 -34.12 2.81
CA LYS A 58 -12.56 -33.63 1.44
C LYS A 58 -11.68 -32.37 1.41
N ALA A 59 -11.93 -31.39 2.28
CA ALA A 59 -11.16 -30.16 2.33
C ALA A 59 -9.69 -30.40 2.75
N THR A 60 -9.45 -31.36 3.65
CA THR A 60 -8.09 -31.77 4.07
C THR A 60 -7.34 -32.40 2.89
N GLN A 61 -8.00 -33.31 2.16
CA GLN A 61 -7.39 -33.93 0.98
C GLN A 61 -7.08 -32.91 -0.11
N MET A 62 -7.95 -31.92 -0.31
CA MET A 62 -7.73 -30.83 -1.25
C MET A 62 -6.49 -30.01 -0.92
N ILE A 63 -6.26 -29.72 0.36
CA ILE A 63 -5.06 -29.01 0.83
C ILE A 63 -3.80 -29.85 0.55
N ARG A 64 -3.83 -31.14 0.88
CA ARG A 64 -2.69 -32.04 0.65
C ARG A 64 -2.37 -32.24 -0.83
N ASN A 65 -3.38 -32.20 -1.68
CA ASN A 65 -3.24 -32.35 -3.13
C ASN A 65 -3.02 -31.00 -3.85
N SER A 66 -2.84 -29.89 -3.11
CA SER A 66 -2.65 -28.57 -3.72
C SER A 66 -1.17 -28.26 -3.89
N ASP A 67 -0.81 -27.67 -5.03
CA ASP A 67 0.55 -27.23 -5.33
C ASP A 67 0.87 -25.88 -4.68
N THR A 68 -0.16 -25.06 -4.45
CA THR A 68 0.02 -23.71 -3.89
C THR A 68 -1.12 -23.33 -2.98
N ILE A 69 -0.80 -22.96 -1.74
CA ILE A 69 -1.77 -22.51 -0.74
C ILE A 69 -1.61 -21.02 -0.45
N PHE A 70 -2.69 -20.28 -0.63
CA PHE A 70 -2.81 -18.89 -0.23
C PHE A 70 -3.52 -18.77 1.12
N THR A 71 -2.83 -18.26 2.13
CA THR A 71 -3.42 -17.97 3.43
C THR A 71 -2.74 -16.77 4.10
N ALA A 72 -3.36 -16.22 5.15
CA ALA A 72 -2.70 -15.24 6.01
C ALA A 72 -1.67 -15.93 6.90
N CYS A 73 -0.63 -15.23 7.36
CA CYS A 73 0.44 -15.81 8.18
C CYS A 73 -0.11 -16.53 9.42
N ILE A 74 -0.98 -15.88 10.21
CA ILE A 74 -1.68 -16.50 11.34
C ILE A 74 -2.56 -17.68 10.90
N GLY A 75 -3.17 -17.58 9.71
CA GLY A 75 -3.99 -18.61 9.09
C GLY A 75 -3.26 -19.94 8.89
N ALA A 76 -1.94 -19.92 8.66
CA ALA A 76 -1.15 -21.12 8.47
C ALA A 76 -1.09 -22.03 9.72
N GLY A 77 -1.26 -21.46 10.92
CA GLY A 77 -1.20 -22.20 12.19
C GLY A 77 -2.54 -22.79 12.66
N ILE A 78 -3.64 -22.55 11.94
CA ILE A 78 -5.00 -22.83 12.44
C ILE A 78 -5.89 -23.59 11.45
N GLY A 79 -6.93 -24.24 11.98
CA GLY A 79 -7.91 -25.00 11.21
C GLY A 79 -7.25 -26.14 10.43
N LEU A 80 -7.66 -26.29 9.17
CA LEU A 80 -7.21 -27.37 8.28
C LEU A 80 -5.69 -27.43 8.05
N ARG A 81 -4.95 -26.35 8.32
CA ARG A 81 -3.49 -26.27 8.08
C ARG A 81 -2.66 -26.59 9.32
N ARG A 82 -3.30 -26.74 10.49
CA ARG A 82 -2.59 -26.85 11.77
C ARG A 82 -1.57 -27.99 11.78
N SER A 83 -1.87 -29.10 11.09
CA SER A 83 -1.00 -30.28 11.03
C SER A 83 -0.25 -30.42 9.71
N GLU A 84 -0.41 -29.50 8.76
CA GLU A 84 0.21 -29.59 7.43
C GLU A 84 1.58 -28.91 7.41
N GLU A 85 2.54 -29.44 6.66
CA GLU A 85 3.90 -28.91 6.56
C GLU A 85 4.12 -28.23 5.20
N PHE A 86 5.05 -27.27 5.15
CA PHE A 86 5.35 -26.44 3.99
C PHE A 86 6.86 -26.30 3.83
N ASP A 87 7.44 -27.04 2.89
CA ASP A 87 8.88 -26.96 2.60
C ASP A 87 9.31 -25.56 2.13
N THR A 88 8.48 -24.92 1.32
CA THR A 88 8.73 -23.56 0.79
C THR A 88 7.65 -22.60 1.23
N VAL A 89 8.06 -21.49 1.87
CA VAL A 89 7.16 -20.45 2.36
C VAL A 89 7.52 -19.11 1.74
N ILE A 90 6.54 -18.47 1.12
CA ILE A 90 6.66 -17.10 0.60
C ILE A 90 5.78 -16.18 1.45
N VAL A 91 6.40 -15.18 2.07
CA VAL A 91 5.68 -14.16 2.85
C VAL A 91 5.72 -12.84 2.09
N ASP A 92 4.57 -12.40 1.59
CA ASP A 92 4.40 -11.08 0.96
C ASP A 92 4.08 -10.01 2.02
N GLU A 93 4.48 -8.77 1.76
CA GLU A 93 4.41 -7.64 2.72
C GLU A 93 5.06 -7.99 4.08
N ALA A 94 6.17 -8.73 4.06
CA ALA A 94 6.86 -9.24 5.24
C ALA A 94 7.30 -8.15 6.23
N SER A 95 7.53 -6.92 5.76
CA SER A 95 7.87 -5.78 6.63
C SER A 95 6.71 -5.26 7.48
N GLN A 96 5.46 -5.59 7.11
CA GLN A 96 4.26 -5.22 7.86
C GLN A 96 3.82 -6.28 8.88
N HIS A 97 4.51 -7.43 8.95
CA HIS A 97 4.21 -8.48 9.93
C HIS A 97 5.17 -8.39 11.12
N THR A 98 4.63 -8.51 12.34
CA THR A 98 5.49 -8.71 13.52
C THR A 98 6.27 -10.00 13.33
N GLU A 99 7.46 -10.08 13.90
CA GLU A 99 8.28 -11.28 13.80
C GLU A 99 7.53 -12.57 14.19
N PRO A 100 6.80 -12.63 15.32
CA PRO A 100 6.00 -13.82 15.66
C PRO A 100 4.98 -14.19 14.58
N THR A 101 4.37 -13.19 13.92
CA THR A 101 3.40 -13.43 12.84
C THR A 101 4.05 -14.10 11.64
N SER A 102 5.23 -13.63 11.21
CA SER A 102 5.97 -14.24 10.12
C SER A 102 6.51 -15.63 10.46
N LEU A 103 6.78 -15.91 11.73
CA LEU A 103 7.27 -17.23 12.17
C LEU A 103 6.21 -18.33 12.07
N VAL A 104 4.91 -18.01 12.21
CA VAL A 104 3.82 -19.00 12.17
C VAL A 104 3.90 -19.95 10.96
N PRO A 105 4.00 -19.47 9.70
CA PRO A 105 4.16 -20.37 8.56
C PRO A 105 5.58 -20.97 8.47
N LEU A 106 6.61 -20.29 8.97
CA LEU A 106 8.00 -20.75 8.87
C LEU A 106 8.30 -21.95 9.76
N VAL A 107 7.63 -22.08 10.92
CA VAL A 107 7.82 -23.23 11.82
C VAL A 107 7.06 -24.49 11.37
N LYS A 108 6.44 -24.47 10.19
CA LYS A 108 5.67 -25.59 9.63
C LYS A 108 6.55 -26.49 8.74
N GLY A 109 7.77 -26.79 9.16
CA GLY A 109 8.71 -27.61 8.36
C GLY A 109 9.41 -26.87 7.22
N CYS A 110 9.44 -25.53 7.23
CA CYS A 110 10.04 -24.74 6.16
C CYS A 110 11.55 -24.97 6.05
N SER A 111 11.99 -25.38 4.86
CA SER A 111 13.40 -25.50 4.48
C SER A 111 13.85 -24.34 3.58
N ARG A 112 12.91 -23.66 2.90
CA ARG A 112 13.17 -22.51 2.03
C ARG A 112 12.16 -21.38 2.27
N ALA A 113 12.65 -20.26 2.79
CA ALA A 113 11.84 -19.06 3.00
C ALA A 113 12.18 -17.96 2.00
N ILE A 114 11.15 -17.31 1.44
CA ILE A 114 11.26 -16.08 0.65
C ILE A 114 10.43 -15.00 1.34
N LEU A 115 11.10 -14.01 1.92
CA LEU A 115 10.44 -12.87 2.56
C LEU A 115 10.48 -11.69 1.61
N VAL A 116 9.31 -11.25 1.14
CA VAL A 116 9.16 -10.09 0.26
C VAL A 116 8.57 -8.95 1.07
N GLY A 117 9.28 -7.84 1.17
CA GLY A 117 8.85 -6.70 1.94
C GLY A 117 9.70 -5.47 1.65
N ASP A 118 9.35 -4.38 2.30
CA ASP A 118 10.06 -3.11 2.19
C ASP A 118 10.27 -2.50 3.58
N HIS A 119 11.52 -2.57 4.04
CA HIS A 119 11.97 -2.06 5.33
C HIS A 119 11.99 -0.52 5.43
N VAL A 120 11.77 0.22 4.34
CA VAL A 120 11.61 1.69 4.39
C VAL A 120 10.16 2.14 4.17
N GLN A 121 9.23 1.19 4.06
CA GLN A 121 7.79 1.42 4.20
C GLN A 121 7.29 0.97 5.59
N LEU A 122 5.97 0.98 5.80
CA LEU A 122 5.35 0.78 7.12
C LEU A 122 5.78 -0.53 7.78
N ARG A 123 5.97 -0.41 9.10
CA ARG A 123 6.14 -1.51 10.05
C ARG A 123 4.78 -2.05 10.51
N PRO A 124 4.74 -3.18 11.23
CA PRO A 124 3.54 -3.67 11.88
C PRO A 124 3.04 -2.68 12.94
N THR A 125 1.72 -2.54 13.03
CA THR A 125 1.10 -1.75 14.10
C THR A 125 1.13 -2.53 15.41
N VAL A 126 1.79 -1.98 16.43
CA VAL A 126 1.87 -2.57 17.78
C VAL A 126 1.44 -1.56 18.85
N ASN A 127 1.20 -2.05 20.07
CA ASN A 127 0.92 -1.18 21.22
C ASN A 127 2.15 -0.29 21.51
N PRO A 128 1.99 0.99 21.90
CA PRO A 128 3.10 1.85 22.29
C PRO A 128 4.10 1.24 23.27
N THR A 129 3.65 0.42 24.24
CA THR A 129 4.57 -0.25 25.18
C THR A 129 5.44 -1.31 24.52
N ALA A 130 4.99 -1.91 23.41
CA ALA A 130 5.75 -2.89 22.67
C ALA A 130 6.85 -2.24 21.80
N LEU A 131 6.71 -0.95 21.46
CA LEU A 131 7.73 -0.20 20.72
C LEU A 131 9.05 -0.10 21.50
N THR A 132 9.01 -0.06 22.83
CA THR A 132 10.23 -0.02 23.66
C THR A 132 10.99 -1.34 23.66
N LEU A 133 10.38 -2.41 23.12
CA LEU A 133 10.96 -3.74 22.97
C LEU A 133 11.17 -4.09 21.49
N ASP A 134 11.12 -3.09 20.59
CA ASP A 134 11.30 -3.24 19.15
C ASP A 134 10.33 -4.27 18.51
N PHE A 135 9.14 -4.44 19.09
CA PHE A 135 8.17 -5.44 18.60
C PHE A 135 7.56 -5.08 17.24
N ASP A 136 7.75 -3.85 16.77
CA ASP A 136 7.44 -3.38 15.42
C ASP A 136 8.56 -3.70 14.41
N VAL A 137 9.73 -4.18 14.85
CA VAL A 137 10.76 -4.65 13.93
C VAL A 137 10.36 -6.02 13.39
N SER A 138 10.00 -6.06 12.11
CA SER A 138 9.65 -7.31 11.42
C SER A 138 10.83 -8.26 11.30
N LEU A 139 10.54 -9.56 11.13
CA LEU A 139 11.56 -10.56 10.82
C LEU A 139 12.34 -10.20 9.55
N PHE A 140 11.63 -9.69 8.53
CA PHE A 140 12.25 -9.21 7.28
C PHE A 140 13.27 -8.11 7.54
N GLU A 141 12.87 -7.07 8.26
CA GLU A 141 13.73 -5.91 8.53
C GLU A 141 14.96 -6.31 9.36
N ARG A 142 14.77 -7.16 10.37
CA ARG A 142 15.86 -7.66 11.21
C ARG A 142 16.86 -8.48 10.40
N LEU A 143 16.40 -9.42 9.57
CA LEU A 143 17.27 -10.23 8.73
C LEU A 143 17.98 -9.39 7.65
N TYR A 144 17.23 -8.51 6.97
CA TYR A 144 17.78 -7.65 5.92
C TYR A 144 18.90 -6.74 6.45
N THR A 145 18.63 -6.04 7.56
CA THR A 145 19.59 -5.10 8.17
C THR A 145 20.83 -5.82 8.69
N ASN A 146 20.65 -6.96 9.37
CA ASN A 146 21.79 -7.73 9.87
C ASN A 146 22.61 -8.36 8.74
N ALA A 147 21.98 -8.87 7.69
CA ALA A 147 22.69 -9.41 6.53
C ALA A 147 23.52 -8.33 5.82
N LYS A 148 22.99 -7.11 5.68
CA LYS A 148 23.69 -5.95 5.11
C LYS A 148 24.88 -5.49 5.96
N LEU A 149 24.73 -5.44 7.29
CA LEU A 149 25.74 -4.87 8.19
C LEU A 149 26.81 -5.87 8.62
N LYS A 150 26.42 -7.11 8.90
CA LYS A 150 27.28 -8.10 9.57
C LYS A 150 27.62 -9.30 8.68
N GLY A 151 26.90 -9.46 7.56
CA GLY A 151 26.85 -10.73 6.85
C GLY A 151 26.08 -11.78 7.67
N TYR A 152 25.25 -12.58 7.01
CA TYR A 152 24.55 -13.67 7.68
C TYR A 152 24.59 -14.89 6.76
N GLN A 153 25.21 -15.98 7.22
CA GLN A 153 25.23 -17.21 6.44
C GLN A 153 23.79 -17.73 6.25
N GLY A 154 23.48 -18.17 5.04
CA GLY A 154 22.13 -18.65 4.68
C GLY A 154 21.09 -17.56 4.37
N VAL A 155 21.42 -16.27 4.49
CA VAL A 155 20.52 -15.17 4.12
C VAL A 155 21.06 -14.40 2.93
N SER A 156 20.34 -14.47 1.81
CA SER A 156 20.61 -13.64 0.63
C SER A 156 19.62 -12.47 0.59
N THR A 157 20.12 -11.26 0.29
CA THR A 157 19.27 -10.07 0.13
C THR A 157 19.30 -9.59 -1.30
N LEU A 158 18.15 -9.16 -1.82
CA LEU A 158 18.02 -8.62 -3.17
C LEU A 158 17.05 -7.43 -3.14
N MET A 159 17.48 -6.28 -3.65
CA MET A 159 16.60 -5.14 -3.91
C MET A 159 16.14 -5.20 -5.37
N LEU A 160 14.82 -5.16 -5.60
CA LEU A 160 14.28 -4.91 -6.93
C LEU A 160 14.39 -3.40 -7.20
N ASP A 161 15.41 -3.02 -7.98
CA ASP A 161 15.82 -1.62 -8.14
C ASP A 161 15.03 -0.86 -9.20
N THR A 162 14.18 -1.53 -9.99
CA THR A 162 13.47 -0.92 -11.12
C THR A 162 11.96 -0.89 -10.89
N GLN A 163 11.39 0.31 -10.75
CA GLN A 163 9.95 0.53 -10.58
C GLN A 163 9.23 0.76 -11.92
N TYR A 164 8.00 0.26 -12.03
CA TYR A 164 7.14 0.34 -13.22
C TYR A 164 5.78 1.02 -12.95
N ARG A 165 5.63 1.66 -11.78
CA ARG A 165 4.37 2.27 -11.33
C ARG A 165 4.34 3.76 -11.64
N MET A 166 5.30 4.49 -11.08
CA MET A 166 5.27 5.94 -10.98
C MET A 166 5.98 6.57 -12.16
N HIS A 167 5.44 7.68 -12.66
CA HIS A 167 6.17 8.54 -13.59
C HIS A 167 7.60 8.85 -13.06
N PRO A 168 8.66 8.89 -13.90
CA PRO A 168 10.04 9.10 -13.45
C PRO A 168 10.23 10.29 -12.49
N LYS A 169 9.63 11.44 -12.78
CA LYS A 169 9.64 12.62 -11.88
C LYS A 169 9.06 12.36 -10.48
N LEU A 170 8.03 11.52 -10.36
CA LEU A 170 7.47 11.15 -9.05
C LEU A 170 8.41 10.21 -8.29
N CYS A 171 9.23 9.44 -9.01
CA CYS A 171 10.19 8.50 -8.44
C CYS A 171 11.45 9.19 -7.91
N GLU A 172 11.84 10.35 -8.46
CA GLU A 172 13.09 11.04 -8.11
C GLU A 172 13.22 11.32 -6.62
N PHE A 173 12.20 11.94 -6.01
CA PHE A 173 12.25 12.28 -4.58
C PHE A 173 12.26 11.03 -3.69
N PRO A 174 11.30 10.08 -3.79
CA PRO A 174 11.34 8.88 -2.96
C PRO A 174 12.61 8.06 -3.16
N SER A 175 13.10 7.93 -4.39
CA SER A 175 14.34 7.20 -4.70
C SER A 175 15.52 7.78 -3.93
N LYS A 176 15.73 9.09 -4.03
CA LYS A 176 16.84 9.78 -3.34
C LYS A 176 16.68 9.74 -1.82
N GLU A 177 15.47 9.93 -1.34
CA GLU A 177 15.19 10.14 0.09
C GLU A 177 15.12 8.84 0.90
N PHE A 178 14.56 7.77 0.31
CA PHE A 178 14.28 6.52 1.04
C PHE A 178 15.08 5.31 0.52
N TYR A 179 15.66 5.39 -0.67
CA TYR A 179 16.32 4.24 -1.33
C TYR A 179 17.74 4.56 -1.81
N ASP A 180 18.40 5.58 -1.24
CA ASP A 180 19.76 6.02 -1.57
C ASP A 180 19.99 6.31 -3.06
N GLY A 181 18.94 6.69 -3.79
CA GLY A 181 18.96 6.92 -5.24
C GLY A 181 18.99 5.64 -6.09
N ASN A 182 18.89 4.46 -5.48
CA ASN A 182 18.97 3.18 -6.18
C ASN A 182 17.67 2.78 -6.91
N LEU A 183 16.53 3.40 -6.58
CA LEU A 183 15.25 3.11 -7.23
C LEU A 183 15.16 3.81 -8.60
N LYS A 184 15.24 3.05 -9.68
CA LYS A 184 15.24 3.46 -11.09
C LYS A 184 13.85 3.33 -11.70
N SER A 185 13.53 4.16 -12.69
CA SER A 185 12.28 4.00 -13.45
C SER A 185 12.47 3.13 -14.69
N GLY A 186 11.69 2.06 -14.79
CA GLY A 186 11.55 1.25 -16.01
C GLY A 186 10.57 1.83 -17.02
N ILE A 187 9.85 2.91 -16.66
CA ILE A 187 8.95 3.62 -17.56
C ILE A 187 9.79 4.48 -18.49
N ARG A 188 9.88 4.10 -19.77
CA ARG A 188 10.56 4.89 -20.79
C ARG A 188 9.78 6.19 -21.01
N MET A 189 10.41 7.33 -20.75
CA MET A 189 9.92 8.61 -21.26
C MET A 189 10.06 8.58 -22.78
N SER A 190 8.94 8.61 -23.52
CA SER A 190 9.02 8.74 -24.96
C SER A 190 9.70 10.09 -25.28
N GLY A 191 10.92 10.05 -25.81
CA GLY A 191 11.68 11.12 -26.49
C GLY A 191 11.64 12.54 -25.89
N GLN A 192 12.81 13.01 -25.43
CA GLN A 192 13.10 14.42 -25.15
C GLN A 192 12.81 15.32 -26.37
N LYS A 193 11.70 16.05 -26.29
CA LYS A 193 11.56 17.48 -26.63
C LYS A 193 10.69 18.05 -25.51
N SER A 194 10.76 19.34 -25.18
CA SER A 194 9.80 19.91 -24.23
C SER A 194 8.39 19.56 -24.72
N LYS A 195 7.63 18.80 -23.92
CA LYS A 195 6.30 18.32 -24.27
C LYS A 195 5.31 19.07 -23.40
N GLU A 196 4.41 19.79 -24.04
CA GLU A 196 3.14 20.14 -23.42
C GLU A 196 2.20 18.93 -23.49
N ASN A 197 1.48 18.70 -22.41
CA ASN A 197 0.39 17.73 -22.41
C ASN A 197 -0.90 18.54 -22.38
N ARG A 198 -1.44 18.80 -23.56
CA ARG A 198 -2.65 19.61 -23.73
C ARG A 198 -3.82 19.06 -22.92
N GLY A 199 -3.94 17.74 -22.78
CA GLY A 199 -4.95 17.11 -21.90
C GLY A 199 -4.69 17.32 -20.41
N GLN A 200 -3.44 17.43 -19.95
CA GLN A 200 -3.11 17.80 -18.56
C GLN A 200 -3.21 19.30 -18.30
N ALA A 201 -2.91 20.14 -19.30
CA ALA A 201 -3.16 21.59 -19.25
C ALA A 201 -4.66 21.88 -19.24
N GLU A 202 -5.45 21.15 -20.04
CA GLU A 202 -6.91 21.17 -20.03
C GLU A 202 -7.46 20.59 -18.72
N LEU A 203 -6.90 19.51 -18.16
CA LEU A 203 -7.27 18.98 -16.85
C LEU A 203 -6.91 19.96 -15.72
N CYS A 204 -5.77 20.65 -15.80
CA CYS A 204 -5.37 21.68 -14.84
C CYS A 204 -6.31 22.89 -14.95
N ALA A 205 -6.59 23.38 -16.17
CA ALA A 205 -7.59 24.43 -16.42
C ALA A 205 -9.01 24.00 -16.03
N HIS A 206 -9.32 22.71 -16.13
CA HIS A 206 -10.60 22.13 -15.74
C HIS A 206 -10.71 21.96 -14.22
N ILE A 207 -9.63 21.55 -13.53
CA ILE A 207 -9.53 21.56 -12.07
C ILE A 207 -9.62 23.00 -11.57
N CYS A 208 -8.96 23.96 -12.21
CA CYS A 208 -9.10 25.39 -11.92
C CYS A 208 -10.54 25.89 -12.19
N LYS A 209 -11.22 25.40 -13.23
CA LYS A 209 -12.66 25.68 -13.49
C LYS A 209 -13.59 25.02 -12.48
N LEU A 210 -13.32 23.81 -12.02
CA LEU A 210 -14.09 23.12 -10.97
C LEU A 210 -13.96 23.80 -9.62
N LEU A 211 -12.79 24.37 -9.36
CA LEU A 211 -12.55 25.19 -8.18
C LEU A 211 -13.25 26.56 -8.31
N ALA A 212 -13.63 26.97 -9.53
CA ALA A 212 -14.27 28.25 -9.84
C ALA A 212 -15.75 28.16 -10.27
N THR A 213 -16.36 26.99 -10.45
CA THR A 213 -17.76 26.88 -10.90
C THR A 213 -18.41 25.54 -10.54
N SER A 214 -19.72 25.59 -10.22
CA SER A 214 -20.60 24.51 -9.75
C SER A 214 -20.46 23.15 -10.46
N PRO A 215 -20.78 22.04 -9.75
CA PRO A 215 -20.39 20.68 -10.10
C PRO A 215 -21.07 20.19 -11.38
N THR A 216 -20.31 20.01 -12.45
CA THR A 216 -20.74 19.22 -13.61
C THR A 216 -19.88 17.96 -13.72
N LYS A 217 -20.56 16.83 -13.95
CA LYS A 217 -20.03 15.46 -13.92
C LYS A 217 -18.78 15.29 -14.79
N ILE A 218 -17.64 15.05 -14.15
CA ILE A 218 -16.39 14.71 -14.83
C ILE A 218 -16.27 13.20 -14.89
N ASN A 219 -16.17 12.69 -16.10
CA ASN A 219 -15.94 11.29 -16.37
C ASN A 219 -14.51 11.09 -16.89
N THR A 220 -13.51 11.38 -16.05
CA THR A 220 -12.13 10.95 -16.33
C THR A 220 -12.05 9.45 -16.05
N GLY A 221 -11.57 8.65 -17.02
CA GLY A 221 -11.31 7.22 -16.82
C GLY A 221 -10.19 6.91 -15.81
N HIS A 222 -9.59 7.93 -15.20
CA HIS A 222 -8.52 7.82 -14.22
C HIS A 222 -9.08 7.57 -12.81
N SER A 223 -8.42 6.70 -12.05
CA SER A 223 -8.69 6.49 -10.63
C SER A 223 -8.08 7.60 -9.78
N ILE A 224 -8.90 8.21 -8.91
CA ILE A 224 -8.50 9.28 -7.99
C ILE A 224 -8.72 8.82 -6.56
N VAL A 225 -7.67 8.85 -5.74
CA VAL A 225 -7.73 8.51 -4.32
C VAL A 225 -7.17 9.64 -3.47
N VAL A 226 -7.93 10.03 -2.44
CA VAL A 226 -7.50 10.97 -1.42
C VAL A 226 -6.90 10.20 -0.24
N LEU A 227 -5.62 10.43 0.03
CA LEU A 227 -4.90 9.83 1.16
C LEU A 227 -4.74 10.84 2.28
N THR A 228 -4.84 10.37 3.52
CA THR A 228 -4.61 11.19 4.69
C THR A 228 -4.05 10.36 5.86
N PRO A 229 -3.22 10.92 6.75
CA PRO A 229 -2.67 10.16 7.88
C PRO A 229 -3.73 9.85 8.96
N TYR A 230 -4.89 10.52 8.93
CA TYR A 230 -5.87 10.49 10.01
C TYR A 230 -7.16 9.81 9.59
N THR A 231 -7.53 8.69 10.22
CA THR A 231 -8.76 7.94 9.90
C THR A 231 -10.02 8.78 10.01
N ARG A 232 -10.13 9.66 11.02
CA ARG A 232 -11.26 10.60 11.16
C ARG A 232 -11.37 11.58 9.98
N GLN A 233 -10.24 12.01 9.41
CA GLN A 233 -10.24 12.83 8.21
C GLN A 233 -10.71 12.02 7.01
N ALA A 234 -10.24 10.77 6.87
CA ALA A 234 -10.70 9.89 5.81
C ALA A 234 -12.22 9.68 5.88
N GLU A 235 -12.79 9.46 7.07
CA GLU A 235 -14.23 9.36 7.28
C GLU A 235 -14.99 10.66 6.95
N ALA A 236 -14.45 11.82 7.33
CA ALA A 236 -15.04 13.10 6.99
C ALA A 236 -15.07 13.32 5.46
N LEU A 237 -13.96 13.01 4.79
CA LEU A 237 -13.85 13.07 3.33
C LEU A 237 -14.79 12.07 2.66
N LYS A 238 -14.91 10.83 3.16
CA LYS A 238 -15.86 9.83 2.67
C LYS A 238 -17.32 10.31 2.75
N ARG A 239 -17.68 11.17 3.70
CA ARG A 239 -19.02 11.76 3.79
C ARG A 239 -19.24 12.89 2.78
N MET A 240 -18.19 13.66 2.46
CA MET A 240 -18.29 14.87 1.63
C MET A 240 -18.03 14.61 0.14
N LEU A 241 -17.08 13.75 -0.20
CA LEU A 241 -16.66 13.47 -1.58
C LEU A 241 -17.75 12.86 -2.47
N PRO A 242 -18.67 12.00 -1.97
CA PRO A 242 -19.77 11.48 -2.79
C PRO A 242 -20.69 12.56 -3.37
N SER A 243 -20.79 13.72 -2.71
CA SER A 243 -21.52 14.90 -3.22
C SER A 243 -20.83 15.56 -4.42
N ILE A 244 -19.54 15.28 -4.62
CA ILE A 244 -18.71 15.82 -5.72
C ILE A 244 -18.57 14.78 -6.83
N SER A 245 -18.20 13.55 -6.49
CA SER A 245 -18.09 12.43 -7.43
C SER A 245 -18.06 11.09 -6.70
N GLN A 246 -18.86 10.13 -7.17
CA GLN A 246 -18.90 8.76 -6.66
C GLN A 246 -17.63 7.95 -6.99
N LYS A 247 -16.72 8.48 -7.82
CA LYS A 247 -15.49 7.78 -8.25
C LYS A 247 -14.26 8.11 -7.40
N ILE A 248 -14.37 9.04 -6.45
CA ILE A 248 -13.25 9.45 -5.60
C ILE A 248 -13.34 8.70 -4.28
N GLU A 249 -12.29 7.96 -3.94
CA GLU A 249 -12.18 7.27 -2.67
C GLU A 249 -11.30 8.07 -1.69
N ALA A 250 -11.63 8.03 -0.40
CA ALA A 250 -10.80 8.61 0.65
C ALA A 250 -10.37 7.52 1.64
N LEU A 251 -9.07 7.38 1.90
CA LEU A 251 -8.52 6.32 2.76
C LEU A 251 -7.39 6.86 3.65
N SER A 252 -7.11 6.15 4.74
CA SER A 252 -5.87 6.37 5.48
C SER A 252 -4.67 5.84 4.69
N ILE A 253 -3.48 6.37 4.97
CA ILE A 253 -2.22 5.88 4.37
C ILE A 253 -2.06 4.37 4.65
N ASP A 254 -2.20 3.99 5.91
CA ASP A 254 -2.04 2.61 6.40
C ASP A 254 -3.02 1.66 5.69
N GLY A 255 -4.26 2.10 5.44
CA GLY A 255 -5.27 1.30 4.74
C GLY A 255 -5.06 1.20 3.22
N PHE A 256 -4.16 1.98 2.63
CA PHE A 256 -3.89 2.00 1.19
C PHE A 256 -2.51 1.45 0.81
N GLN A 257 -1.78 0.88 1.75
CA GLN A 257 -0.53 0.20 1.44
C GLN A 257 -0.77 -1.03 0.54
N GLY A 258 0.16 -1.28 -0.37
CA GLY A 258 0.01 -2.30 -1.43
C GLY A 258 -0.92 -1.92 -2.59
N CYS A 259 -1.76 -0.88 -2.43
CA CYS A 259 -2.62 -0.34 -3.48
C CYS A 259 -1.93 0.76 -4.30
N GLU A 260 -2.56 1.17 -5.40
CA GLU A 260 -2.12 2.24 -6.29
C GLU A 260 -3.32 2.91 -6.99
N ALA A 261 -3.15 4.17 -7.41
CA ALA A 261 -4.14 4.90 -8.19
C ALA A 261 -3.45 5.79 -9.24
N ASP A 262 -4.19 6.23 -10.26
CA ASP A 262 -3.63 7.11 -11.28
C ASP A 262 -3.25 8.48 -10.70
N ILE A 263 -4.13 9.02 -9.84
CA ILE A 263 -3.95 10.31 -9.17
C ILE A 263 -4.12 10.13 -7.66
N ILE A 264 -3.15 10.62 -6.89
CA ILE A 264 -3.22 10.68 -5.43
C ILE A 264 -3.33 12.14 -4.98
N ILE A 265 -4.31 12.42 -4.13
CA ILE A 265 -4.42 13.68 -3.41
C ILE A 265 -4.05 13.43 -1.95
N PHE A 266 -2.88 13.85 -1.52
CA PHE A 266 -2.40 13.67 -0.16
C PHE A 266 -2.75 14.88 0.72
N VAL A 267 -3.70 14.70 1.64
CA VAL A 267 -4.16 15.72 2.59
C VAL A 267 -3.47 15.52 3.94
N THR A 268 -2.58 16.45 4.29
CA THR A 268 -1.73 16.35 5.49
C THR A 268 -2.45 16.71 6.80
N VAL A 269 -3.58 17.41 6.71
CA VAL A 269 -4.48 17.79 7.81
C VAL A 269 -3.94 18.84 8.77
N ARG A 270 -2.73 18.66 9.31
CA ARG A 270 -2.20 19.50 10.38
C ARG A 270 -1.99 20.94 9.90
N CYS A 271 -2.57 21.87 10.65
CA CYS A 271 -2.46 23.31 10.46
C CYS A 271 -2.53 23.99 11.83
N ASN A 272 -1.40 24.37 12.42
CA ASN A 272 -1.32 24.97 13.74
C ASN A 272 -0.07 25.84 13.91
N THR A 273 -0.11 26.78 14.85
CA THR A 273 0.99 27.72 15.14
C THR A 273 2.19 27.06 15.83
N HIS A 274 1.98 25.94 16.52
CA HIS A 274 3.02 25.18 17.21
C HIS A 274 3.86 24.31 16.27
N CYS A 275 3.55 24.28 14.97
CA CYS A 275 4.22 23.47 13.96
C CYS A 275 4.28 21.97 14.29
N GLU A 276 3.27 21.46 15.00
CA GLU A 276 3.15 20.05 15.29
C GLU A 276 2.52 19.28 14.13
N ILE A 277 3.22 18.25 13.66
CA ILE A 277 2.83 17.46 12.48
C ILE A 277 2.34 16.04 12.81
N GLY A 278 2.45 15.58 14.06
CA GLY A 278 1.91 14.30 14.53
C GLY A 278 2.39 13.09 13.71
N PHE A 279 1.46 12.33 13.11
CA PHE A 279 1.78 11.12 12.33
C PHE A 279 2.65 11.39 11.09
N LEU A 280 2.77 12.64 10.65
CA LEU A 280 3.65 13.02 9.55
C LEU A 280 5.14 13.05 9.93
N LYS A 281 5.47 12.82 11.23
CA LYS A 281 6.84 12.54 11.69
C LYS A 281 7.32 11.15 11.27
N ASP A 282 6.40 10.24 10.95
CA ASP A 282 6.72 8.90 10.47
C ASP A 282 7.05 8.93 8.98
N MET A 283 8.34 8.81 8.67
CA MET A 283 8.86 8.88 7.32
C MET A 283 8.42 7.71 6.44
N ARG A 284 8.14 6.55 7.06
CA ARG A 284 7.63 5.36 6.34
C ARG A 284 6.23 5.61 5.81
N ARG A 285 5.38 6.28 6.60
CA ARG A 285 4.05 6.73 6.13
C ARG A 285 4.13 7.70 4.97
N VAL A 286 5.07 8.65 5.03
CA VAL A 286 5.26 9.59 3.92
C VAL A 286 5.76 8.86 2.67
N ASN A 287 6.73 7.96 2.79
CA ASN A 287 7.20 7.13 1.68
C ASN A 287 6.04 6.34 1.04
N VAL A 288 5.19 5.70 1.85
CA VAL A 288 3.98 5.03 1.34
C VAL A 288 3.13 6.03 0.56
N ALA A 289 2.73 7.16 1.15
CA ALA A 289 1.85 8.15 0.50
C ALA A 289 2.40 8.68 -0.82
N LEU A 290 3.70 9.00 -0.88
CA LEU A 290 4.36 9.53 -2.08
C LEU A 290 4.46 8.48 -3.22
N THR A 291 4.44 7.19 -2.88
CA THR A 291 4.70 6.10 -3.84
C THR A 291 3.44 5.38 -4.34
N ARG A 292 2.25 5.94 -4.08
CA ARG A 292 0.97 5.35 -4.51
C ARG A 292 0.47 5.83 -5.87
N ALA A 293 0.94 6.98 -6.35
CA ALA A 293 0.48 7.61 -7.59
C ALA A 293 1.18 7.00 -8.82
N ARG A 294 0.42 6.70 -9.87
CA ARG A 294 1.00 6.33 -11.19
C ARG A 294 1.35 7.56 -12.01
N SER A 295 0.43 8.52 -12.08
CA SER A 295 0.52 9.66 -12.99
C SER A 295 0.74 10.99 -12.28
N ALA A 296 0.02 11.27 -11.19
CA ALA A 296 0.10 12.56 -10.50
C ALA A 296 -0.09 12.45 -8.98
N LEU A 297 0.66 13.28 -8.25
CA LEU A 297 0.53 13.48 -6.81
C LEU A 297 0.24 14.96 -6.54
N ILE A 298 -0.81 15.23 -5.77
CA ILE A 298 -1.19 16.56 -5.31
C ILE A 298 -1.10 16.56 -3.78
N VAL A 299 -0.32 17.47 -3.19
CA VAL A 299 -0.20 17.58 -1.73
C VAL A 299 -0.94 18.82 -1.24
N ILE A 300 -1.86 18.63 -0.30
CA ILE A 300 -2.63 19.70 0.35
C ILE A 300 -2.21 19.76 1.81
N GLY A 301 -1.62 20.88 2.23
CA GLY A 301 -1.13 21.07 3.59
C GLY A 301 -0.73 22.50 3.91
N ASN A 302 -0.51 22.77 5.19
CA ASN A 302 -0.03 24.07 5.65
C ASN A 302 1.50 24.10 5.67
N ARG A 303 2.11 24.94 4.81
CA ARG A 303 3.57 25.06 4.67
C ARG A 303 4.25 25.32 6.01
N THR A 304 3.80 26.36 6.74
CA THR A 304 4.40 26.76 8.03
C THR A 304 4.38 25.63 9.04
N THR A 305 3.26 24.91 9.15
CA THR A 305 3.12 23.79 10.08
C THR A 305 4.05 22.63 9.71
N LEU A 306 4.19 22.33 8.41
CA LEU A 306 5.00 21.21 7.93
C LEU A 306 6.51 21.46 8.02
N THR A 307 6.96 22.70 7.91
CA THR A 307 8.39 23.04 7.84
C THR A 307 8.94 23.76 9.07
N GLY A 308 8.06 24.27 9.93
CA GLY A 308 8.41 25.14 11.06
C GLY A 308 8.71 24.43 12.37
N GLY A 309 8.78 23.10 12.38
CA GLY A 309 9.24 22.34 13.54
C GLY A 309 10.72 22.60 13.87
N PRO A 310 11.24 22.03 14.97
CA PRO A 310 12.64 22.21 15.38
C PRO A 310 13.62 21.89 14.24
N ALA A 311 14.67 22.69 14.12
CA ALA A 311 15.60 22.63 13.00
C ALA A 311 16.49 21.37 13.02
N ASP A 312 16.66 20.74 14.18
CA ASP A 312 17.36 19.49 14.39
C ASP A 312 16.48 18.26 14.09
N GLU A 313 15.16 18.42 14.09
CA GLU A 313 14.21 17.32 13.82
C GLU A 313 14.25 16.91 12.33
N GLU A 314 14.58 15.64 12.08
CA GLU A 314 14.73 15.13 10.70
C GLU A 314 13.43 15.22 9.90
N SER A 315 12.28 15.05 10.57
CA SER A 315 10.98 15.19 9.93
C SER A 315 10.79 16.58 9.32
N SER A 316 11.14 17.65 10.05
CA SER A 316 11.08 19.04 9.58
C SER A 316 11.97 19.25 8.34
N LYS A 317 13.21 18.75 8.38
CA LYS A 317 14.16 18.85 7.26
C LYS A 317 13.66 18.10 6.03
N MET A 318 13.11 16.91 6.22
CA MET A 318 12.52 16.12 5.12
C MET A 318 11.37 16.87 4.48
N TRP A 319 10.43 17.40 5.27
CA TRP A 319 9.32 18.19 4.73
C TRP A 319 9.80 19.45 3.99
N GLN A 320 10.86 20.11 4.46
CA GLN A 320 11.49 21.20 3.71
C GLN A 320 12.05 20.74 2.36
N ARG A 321 12.74 19.59 2.31
CA ARG A 321 13.24 19.00 1.05
C ARG A 321 12.10 18.62 0.11
N LEU A 322 11.05 17.99 0.64
CA LEU A 322 9.86 17.58 -0.12
C LEU A 322 9.15 18.79 -0.72
N LEU A 323 8.85 19.83 0.07
CA LEU A 323 8.17 21.02 -0.45
C LEU A 323 9.02 21.78 -1.49
N ARG A 324 10.36 21.72 -1.42
CA ARG A 324 11.24 22.27 -2.46
C ARG A 324 11.20 21.44 -3.76
N ALA A 325 10.94 20.14 -3.67
CA ALA A 325 10.81 19.28 -4.84
C ALA A 325 9.42 19.39 -5.52
N LEU A 326 8.42 19.91 -4.81
CA LEU A 326 7.08 20.13 -5.34
C LEU A 326 6.96 21.47 -6.07
N THR A 327 6.15 21.51 -7.11
CA THR A 327 5.74 22.76 -7.76
C THR A 327 4.59 23.37 -6.97
N GLU A 328 4.77 24.59 -6.47
CA GLU A 328 3.70 25.31 -5.76
C GLU A 328 2.66 25.84 -6.74
N VAL A 329 1.39 25.55 -6.45
CA VAL A 329 0.25 26.10 -7.16
C VAL A 329 -0.50 26.99 -6.18
N LYS A 330 -0.58 28.29 -6.47
CA LYS A 330 -1.41 29.21 -5.71
C LYS A 330 -2.86 29.07 -6.17
N LEU A 331 -3.74 28.71 -5.23
CA LEU A 331 -5.18 28.66 -5.46
C LEU A 331 -5.82 29.83 -4.72
N GLU A 332 -6.66 30.58 -5.42
CA GLU A 332 -7.56 31.54 -4.78
C GLU A 332 -8.69 30.75 -4.10
N VAL A 333 -8.73 30.79 -2.78
CA VAL A 333 -9.83 30.13 -2.03
C VAL A 333 -11.06 31.03 -2.13
N PRO A 334 -12.21 30.53 -2.62
CA PRO A 334 -13.45 31.28 -2.56
C PRO A 334 -13.76 31.59 -1.09
N VAL A 335 -13.79 32.87 -0.73
CA VAL A 335 -14.23 33.28 0.60
C VAL A 335 -15.67 32.80 0.75
N SER A 336 -15.89 31.82 1.63
CA SER A 336 -17.24 31.36 1.95
C SER A 336 -18.06 32.57 2.38
N ALA A 337 -19.08 32.93 1.60
CA ALA A 337 -20.04 33.96 1.96
C ALA A 337 -20.80 33.52 3.23
N LYS A 338 -20.21 33.79 4.39
CA LYS A 338 -20.94 33.95 5.65
C LYS A 338 -21.04 35.44 5.89
N GLY A 339 -22.13 36.01 5.43
CA GLY A 339 -22.55 37.38 5.68
C GLY A 339 -24.07 37.48 5.61
N ASP A 340 -24.68 37.65 6.78
CA ASP A 340 -25.96 38.30 7.05
C ASP A 340 -27.27 37.81 6.42
N LYS A 341 -28.12 37.19 7.26
CA LYS A 341 -29.43 37.73 7.67
C LYS A 341 -29.65 37.37 9.15
N LYS A 342 -29.38 38.29 10.08
CA LYS A 342 -30.27 39.32 10.68
C LYS A 342 -31.50 38.78 11.42
N LYS A 343 -31.49 39.08 12.74
CA LYS A 343 -32.51 39.07 13.78
C LYS A 343 -32.94 37.73 14.36
#